data_AF-A0A6J6ET44-F1
#
_entry.id   AF-A0A6J6ET44-F1
#
_cell.length_a   1.000
_cell.length_b   1.000
_cell.length_c   1.000
_cell.angle_alpha   90.00
_cell.angle_beta   90.00
_cell.angle_gamma   90.00
#
_symmetry.space_group_name_H-M   'P 1'
#
loop_
_entity.id
_entity.type
_entity.pdbx_description
1 polymer ?
#
loop_
_entity_poly.entity_id
_entity_poly.type
_entity_poly.pdbx_seq_one_letter_code
_entity_poly.pdbx_strand_id
1 'polypeptide(L)'
;MDSFSQALGDALIGTGARCVVVRPGFVHTHMTEGMKPAPFATTPDKIADTVISGLQKNKEIIWAPSVMMPMFLTLRHLPRFLWRKVSAT
;
A
#
# COMPACT_ATOMS: atom_id res chain seq x y z
N MET A 1 -5.75 7.95 -8.91
CA MET A 1 -5.70 8.75 -7.66
C MET A 1 -4.31 8.76 -7.05
N ASP A 2 -3.59 7.62 -7.02
CA ASP A 2 -2.24 7.53 -6.42
C ASP A 2 -1.21 8.55 -6.95
N SER A 3 -1.14 8.76 -8.27
CA SER A 3 -0.24 9.76 -8.88
C SER A 3 -0.60 11.20 -8.51
N PHE A 4 -1.88 11.51 -8.44
CA PHE A 4 -2.37 12.82 -8.01
C PHE A 4 -2.00 13.11 -6.55
N SER A 5 -2.20 12.15 -5.65
CA SER A 5 -1.86 12.33 -4.23
C SER A 5 -0.35 12.49 -3.99
N GLN A 6 0.49 11.81 -4.78
CA GLN A 6 1.94 12.03 -4.74
C GLN A 6 2.32 13.44 -5.23
N ALA A 7 1.78 13.87 -6.38
CA ALA A 7 2.03 15.22 -6.90
C ALA A 7 1.51 16.31 -5.95
N LEU A 8 0.41 16.06 -5.24
CA LEU A 8 -0.08 16.95 -4.18
C LEU A 8 0.89 17.00 -3.00
N GLY A 9 1.49 15.87 -2.61
CA GLY A 9 2.56 15.83 -1.61
C GLY A 9 3.74 16.72 -2.00
N ASP A 10 4.21 16.61 -3.25
CA ASP A 10 5.29 17.43 -3.78
C ASP A 10 4.94 18.93 -3.78
N ALA A 11 3.71 19.27 -4.15
CA ALA A 11 3.23 20.65 -4.18
C ALA A 11 3.11 21.29 -2.77
N LEU A 12 3.07 20.47 -1.70
CA LEU A 12 2.98 20.94 -0.31
C LEU A 12 4.36 21.14 0.35
N ILE A 13 5.46 20.86 -0.34
CA ILE A 13 6.82 21.08 0.20
C ILE A 13 6.99 22.55 0.60
N GLY A 14 7.43 22.78 1.84
CA GLY A 14 7.63 24.12 2.40
C GLY A 14 6.37 24.78 3.00
N THR A 15 5.19 24.18 2.85
CA THR A 15 3.92 24.74 3.39
C THR A 15 3.67 24.39 4.86
N GLY A 16 4.39 23.41 5.40
CA GLY A 16 4.14 22.84 6.74
C GLY A 16 3.05 21.76 6.78
N ALA A 17 2.28 21.59 5.69
CA ALA A 17 1.36 20.47 5.53
C ALA A 17 2.02 19.28 4.83
N ARG A 18 1.47 18.07 5.01
CA ARG A 18 1.94 16.85 4.34
C ARG A 18 0.78 16.04 3.79
N CYS A 19 0.94 15.49 2.59
CA CYS A 19 0.08 14.45 2.04
C CYS A 19 0.78 13.11 2.20
N VAL A 20 0.11 12.14 2.82
CA VAL A 20 0.65 10.78 3.02
C VAL A 20 -0.27 9.78 2.34
N VAL A 21 0.30 8.92 1.50
CA VAL A 21 -0.44 7.90 0.76
C VAL A 21 -0.36 6.57 1.50
N VAL A 22 -1.51 6.03 1.89
CA VAL A 22 -1.61 4.69 2.49
C VAL A 22 -2.07 3.70 1.43
N ARG A 23 -1.30 2.63 1.24
CA ARG A 23 -1.57 1.52 0.33
C ARG A 23 -1.86 0.26 1.12
N PRO A 24 -3.14 0.01 1.48
CA PRO A 24 -3.51 -1.17 2.23
C PRO A 24 -3.63 -2.40 1.31
N GLY A 25 -3.34 -3.58 1.87
CA GLY A 25 -3.73 -4.87 1.34
C GLY A 25 -5.19 -5.21 1.68
N PHE A 26 -5.53 -6.49 1.62
CA PHE A 26 -6.85 -6.95 2.00
C PHE A 26 -7.03 -6.83 3.53
N VAL A 27 -8.12 -6.21 3.96
CA VAL A 27 -8.41 -5.98 5.38
C VAL A 27 -9.77 -6.54 5.72
N HIS A 28 -9.85 -7.36 6.77
CA HIS A 28 -11.10 -7.87 7.30
C HIS A 28 -11.92 -6.74 7.92
N THR A 29 -12.80 -6.17 7.11
CA THR A 29 -13.75 -5.11 7.45
C THR A 29 -15.15 -5.52 6.97
N HIS A 30 -16.17 -4.78 7.41
CA HIS A 30 -17.52 -4.89 6.87
C HIS A 30 -17.57 -4.77 5.33
N MET A 31 -16.67 -3.98 4.73
CA MET A 31 -16.57 -3.82 3.27
C MET A 31 -16.13 -5.10 2.55
N THR A 32 -15.46 -6.02 3.26
CA THR A 32 -14.90 -7.26 2.71
C THR A 32 -15.62 -8.53 3.19
N GLU A 33 -16.73 -8.38 3.92
CA GLU A 33 -17.50 -9.53 4.40
C GLU A 33 -18.03 -10.38 3.24
N GLY A 34 -17.96 -11.70 3.40
CA GLY A 34 -18.35 -12.66 2.36
C GLY A 34 -17.39 -12.80 1.18
N MET A 35 -16.33 -11.99 1.11
CA MET A 35 -15.29 -12.13 0.08
C MET A 35 -14.26 -13.18 0.48
N LYS A 36 -13.72 -13.90 -0.52
CA LYS A 36 -12.60 -14.82 -0.30
C LYS A 36 -11.37 -14.01 0.14
N PRO A 37 -10.74 -14.32 1.30
CA PRO A 37 -9.56 -13.59 1.75
C PRO A 37 -8.43 -13.68 0.73
N ALA A 38 -7.84 -12.54 0.39
CA ALA A 38 -6.62 -12.50 -0.41
C ALA A 38 -5.40 -12.91 0.44
N PRO A 39 -4.29 -13.34 -0.19
CA PRO A 39 -3.04 -13.53 0.52
C PRO A 39 -2.64 -12.30 1.35
N PHE A 40 -2.13 -12.52 2.55
CA PHE A 40 -1.77 -11.47 3.51
C PHE A 40 -2.95 -10.61 4.00
N ALA A 41 -4.17 -11.16 4.00
CA ALA A 41 -5.30 -10.53 4.67
C ALA A 41 -4.98 -10.24 6.15
N THR A 42 -5.37 -9.05 6.62
CA THR A 42 -5.05 -8.57 7.96
C THR A 42 -6.25 -7.88 8.62
N THR A 43 -6.12 -7.47 9.88
CA THR A 43 -7.15 -6.75 10.63
C THR A 43 -6.99 -5.24 10.54
N PRO A 44 -8.06 -4.44 10.77
CA PRO A 44 -7.99 -2.99 10.83
C PRO A 44 -6.99 -2.47 11.87
N ASP A 45 -6.91 -3.09 13.05
CA ASP A 45 -5.99 -2.66 14.10
C ASP A 45 -4.53 -2.73 13.67
N LYS A 46 -4.13 -3.83 12.99
CA LYS A 46 -2.77 -3.96 12.45
C LYS A 46 -2.46 -2.93 11.37
N ILE A 47 -3.46 -2.54 10.58
CA ILE A 47 -3.32 -1.47 9.59
C ILE A 47 -3.12 -0.13 10.31
N ALA A 48 -3.92 0.15 11.34
CA ALA A 48 -3.80 1.36 12.14
C ALA A 48 -2.40 1.48 12.75
N ASP A 49 -1.88 0.42 13.37
CA ASP A 49 -0.51 0.39 13.92
C ASP A 49 0.55 0.69 12.85
N THR A 50 0.40 0.12 11.66
CA THR A 50 1.32 0.34 10.54
C THR A 50 1.27 1.79 10.07
N VAL A 51 0.08 2.39 10.00
CA VAL A 51 -0.11 3.79 9.63
C VAL A 51 0.50 4.71 10.67
N ILE A 52 0.20 4.51 11.96
CA ILE A 52 0.75 5.31 13.06
C ILE A 52 2.28 5.25 13.04
N SER A 53 2.86 4.05 12.91
CA SER A 53 4.32 3.90 12.82
C SER A 53 4.91 4.60 11.59
N GLY A 54 4.22 4.55 10.45
CA GLY A 54 4.64 5.23 9.23
C GLY A 54 4.62 6.76 9.35
N LEU A 55 3.59 7.30 10.00
CA LEU A 55 3.46 8.74 10.29
C LEU A 55 4.57 9.23 11.23
N GLN A 56 4.85 8.48 12.30
CA GLN A 56 5.95 8.77 13.24
C GLN A 56 7.32 8.77 12.56
N LYS A 57 7.50 7.90 11.55
CA LYS A 57 8.72 7.80 10.74
C LYS A 57 8.76 8.77 9.56
N ASN A 58 7.80 9.72 9.48
CA ASN A 58 7.71 10.71 8.41
C ASN A 58 7.69 10.11 6.99
N LYS A 59 7.05 8.95 6.81
CA LYS A 59 6.93 8.33 5.49
C LYS A 59 5.91 9.08 4.63
N GLU A 60 6.23 9.27 3.36
CA GLU A 60 5.31 9.79 2.33
C GLU A 60 4.36 8.70 1.80
N ILE A 61 4.85 7.45 1.73
CA ILE A 61 4.09 6.29 1.29
C ILE A 61 4.16 5.19 2.35
N ILE A 62 3.00 4.72 2.80
CA ILE A 62 2.86 3.66 3.80
C ILE A 62 2.18 2.45 3.16
N TRP A 63 2.90 1.33 3.11
CA TRP A 63 2.33 0.03 2.72
C TRP A 63 1.84 -0.70 3.97
N ALA A 64 0.60 -1.20 3.95
CA ALA A 64 -0.02 -1.82 5.12
C ALA A 64 -0.70 -3.15 4.74
N PRO A 65 -0.17 -4.32 5.13
CA PRO A 65 1.01 -4.51 5.97
C PRO A 65 2.32 -4.18 5.25
N SER A 66 3.35 -3.76 6.00
CA SER A 66 4.63 -3.30 5.45
C SER A 66 5.40 -4.36 4.65
N VAL A 67 5.09 -5.64 4.84
CA VAL A 67 5.61 -6.77 4.04
C VAL A 67 5.16 -6.73 2.57
N MET A 68 4.08 -6.00 2.25
CA MET A 68 3.63 -5.86 0.87
C MET A 68 4.58 -5.00 0.02
N MET A 69 5.33 -4.08 0.65
CA MET A 69 6.27 -3.21 -0.06
C MET A 69 7.31 -4.01 -0.86
N PRO A 70 8.09 -4.95 -0.27
CA PRO A 70 9.02 -5.75 -1.06
C PRO A 70 8.32 -6.65 -2.08
N MET A 71 7.13 -7.18 -1.80
CA MET A 71 6.38 -8.00 -2.75
C MET A 71 5.97 -7.21 -4.02
N PHE A 72 5.42 -6.01 -3.88
CA PHE A 72 5.08 -5.20 -5.05
C PHE A 72 6.33 -4.68 -5.77
N LEU A 73 7.42 -4.45 -5.03
CA LEU A 73 8.71 -4.10 -5.64
C LEU A 73 9.24 -5.25 -6.51
N THR A 74 9.22 -6.49 -6.01
CA THR A 74 9.68 -7.66 -6.78
C THR A 74 8.80 -7.89 -8.00
N LEU A 75 7.47 -7.78 -7.86
CA LEU A 75 6.54 -7.86 -9.00
C LEU A 75 6.79 -6.75 -10.02
N ARG A 76 7.04 -5.51 -9.59
CA ARG A 76 7.35 -4.38 -10.50
C ARG A 76 8.60 -4.63 -11.33
N HIS A 77 9.60 -5.32 -10.78
CA HIS A 77 10.84 -5.65 -11.48
C HIS A 77 10.78 -6.98 -12.23
N LEU A 78 9.65 -7.68 -12.19
CA LEU A 78 9.50 -8.96 -12.85
C LEU A 78 9.56 -8.77 -14.38
N PRO A 79 10.47 -9.45 -15.10
CA PRO A 79 10.55 -9.39 -16.55
C PRO A 79 9.25 -9.81 -17.23
N ARG A 80 8.98 -9.23 -18.41
CA ARG A 80 7.74 -9.43 -19.17
C ARG A 80 7.46 -10.89 -19.55
N PHE A 81 8.50 -11.72 -19.70
CA PHE A 81 8.33 -13.16 -19.98
C PHE A 81 7.83 -13.94 -18.76
N LEU A 82 8.21 -13.55 -17.54
CA LEU A 82 7.71 -14.16 -16.31
C LEU A 82 6.27 -13.71 -16.04
N TRP A 83 5.95 -12.43 -16.25
CA TRP A 83 4.56 -11.95 -16.17
C TRP A 83 3.59 -12.75 -17.04
N ARG A 84 3.97 -13.06 -18.29
CA ARG A 84 3.16 -13.91 -19.17
C ARG A 84 2.86 -15.29 -18.61
N LYS A 85 3.77 -15.87 -17.81
CA LYS A 85 3.54 -17.17 -17.17
C LYS A 85 2.61 -17.06 -15.96
N VAL A 86 2.77 -16.02 -15.14
CA VAL A 86 1.95 -15.82 -13.94
C VAL A 86 0.51 -15.42 -14.29
N SER A 87 0.30 -14.66 -15.37
CA SER A 87 -1.05 -14.22 -15.79
C SER A 87 -1.82 -15.23 -16.65
N ALA A 88 -1.16 -16.30 -17.11
CA ALA A 88 -1.79 -17.35 -17.93
C ALA A 88 -2.29 -18.54 -17.10
N THR A 89 -2.17 -18.47 -15.77
CA THR A 89 -2.68 -19.45 -14.80
C THR A 89 -3.79 -18.80 -13.99
#